data_AF-A0A497PDQ7-F1
#
_entry.id   AF-A0A497PDQ7-F1
#
_cell.length_a   1.000
_cell.length_b   1.000
_cell.length_c   1.000
_cell.angle_alpha   90.00
_cell.angle_beta   90.00
_cell.angle_gamma   90.00
#
_symmetry.space_group_name_H-M   'P 1'
#
loop_
_entity.id
_entity.type
_entity.pdbx_description
1 polymer ?
#
loop_
_entity_poly.entity_id
_entity_poly.type
_entity_poly.pdbx_seq_one_letter_code
_entity_poly.pdbx_strand_id
1 'polypeptide(L)'
;MVDQKGLERLTGLLTAVSTASKPFLQQCSEAKFLALSDYRRATDRYRRLAAEALDSDCFERLTSCEDLMRELRAAVTSGYIDSACIDAMEILRTKYIQSVLQPAVRKYLRSESASIRDLMTLYDGAIRLGSLLDVAEFLSRVKDYSVGSS
;
A
#
# COMPACT_ATOMS: atom_id res chain seq x y z
N MET A 1 11.42 -25.92 1.38
CA MET A 1 12.60 -25.44 2.14
C MET A 1 13.30 -24.40 1.28
N VAL A 2 13.53 -23.19 1.81
CA VAL A 2 14.39 -22.19 1.14
C VAL A 2 15.83 -22.59 1.44
N ASP A 3 16.66 -22.76 0.42
CA ASP A 3 18.08 -23.06 0.60
C ASP A 3 18.87 -21.77 0.95
N GLN A 4 20.14 -21.91 1.32
CA GLN A 4 20.96 -20.76 1.74
C GLN A 4 21.04 -19.66 0.68
N LYS A 5 21.15 -20.03 -0.60
CA LYS A 5 21.13 -19.10 -1.74
C LYS A 5 19.79 -18.36 -1.86
N GLY A 6 18.67 -19.07 -1.69
CA GLY A 6 17.34 -18.47 -1.66
C GLY A 6 17.17 -17.48 -0.51
N LEU A 7 17.78 -17.76 0.65
CA LEU A 7 17.75 -16.86 1.81
C LEU A 7 18.55 -15.57 1.53
N GLU A 8 19.75 -15.68 0.98
CA GLU A 8 20.57 -14.52 0.59
C GLU A 8 19.85 -13.65 -0.45
N ARG A 9 19.20 -14.27 -1.43
CA ARG A 9 18.38 -13.58 -2.45
C ARG A 9 17.18 -12.85 -1.85
N LEU A 10 16.53 -13.45 -0.84
CA LEU A 10 15.44 -12.79 -0.11
C LEU A 10 15.95 -11.61 0.71
N THR A 11 17.06 -11.77 1.42
CA THR A 11 17.66 -10.69 2.21
C THR A 11 18.00 -9.50 1.32
N GLY A 12 18.69 -9.73 0.19
CA GLY A 12 19.02 -8.66 -0.76
C GLY A 12 17.78 -7.96 -1.32
N LEU A 13 16.74 -8.73 -1.68
CA LEU A 13 15.47 -8.17 -2.15
C LEU A 13 14.79 -7.32 -1.07
N LEU A 14 14.65 -7.83 0.15
CA LEU A 14 13.99 -7.13 1.24
C LEU A 14 14.75 -5.87 1.66
N THR A 15 16.09 -5.89 1.65
CA THR A 15 16.92 -4.70 1.89
C THR A 15 16.69 -3.64 0.82
N ALA A 16 16.66 -4.05 -0.46
CA ALA A 16 16.43 -3.12 -1.57
C ALA A 16 15.03 -2.50 -1.52
N VAL A 17 14.00 -3.34 -1.31
CA VAL A 17 12.62 -2.91 -1.13
C VAL A 17 12.49 -1.94 0.04
N SER A 18 13.02 -2.30 1.21
CA SER A 18 12.94 -1.45 2.41
C SER A 18 13.63 -0.11 2.22
N THR A 19 14.73 -0.08 1.47
CA THR A 19 15.44 1.17 1.18
C THR A 19 14.65 2.04 0.22
N ALA A 20 14.07 1.46 -0.83
CA ALA A 20 13.27 2.17 -1.81
C ALA A 20 11.95 2.71 -1.23
N SER A 21 11.33 2.00 -0.28
CA SER A 21 10.04 2.39 0.29
C SER A 21 10.11 3.47 1.37
N LYS A 22 11.30 3.72 1.95
CA LYS A 22 11.50 4.70 3.05
C LYS A 22 10.87 6.06 2.79
N PRO A 23 11.07 6.72 1.63
CA PRO A 23 10.49 8.04 1.38
C PRO A 23 8.96 8.01 1.44
N PHE A 24 8.32 6.99 0.87
CA PHE A 24 6.87 6.87 0.91
C PHE A 24 6.36 6.64 2.34
N LEU A 25 7.00 5.74 3.08
CA LEU A 25 6.66 5.47 4.49
C LEU A 25 6.79 6.71 5.37
N GLN A 26 7.80 7.54 5.12
CA GLN A 26 7.98 8.81 5.81
C GLN A 26 6.81 9.75 5.52
N GLN A 27 6.36 9.86 4.27
CA GLN A 27 5.22 10.71 3.93
C GLN A 27 3.91 10.23 4.55
N CYS A 28 3.70 8.91 4.67
CA CYS A 28 2.58 8.32 5.40
C CYS A 28 2.63 8.70 6.89
N SER A 29 3.81 8.58 7.51
CA SER A 29 4.03 8.97 8.91
C SER A 29 3.74 10.46 9.12
N GLU A 30 4.25 11.32 8.25
CA GLU A 30 3.99 12.77 8.28
C GLU A 30 2.50 13.09 8.18
N ALA A 31 1.73 12.37 7.36
CA ALA A 31 0.28 12.54 7.28
C ALA A 31 -0.42 12.20 8.61
N LYS A 32 0.00 11.13 9.30
CA LYS A 32 -0.54 10.77 10.62
C LYS A 32 -0.22 11.85 11.67
N PHE A 33 1.02 12.30 11.73
CA PHE A 33 1.41 13.36 12.67
C PHE A 33 0.65 14.66 12.40
N LEU A 34 0.47 15.02 11.12
CA LEU A 34 -0.28 16.20 10.73
C LEU A 34 -1.75 16.11 11.18
N ALA A 35 -2.35 14.92 11.20
CA ALA A 35 -3.74 14.75 11.59
C ALA A 35 -4.03 15.15 13.05
N LEU A 36 -3.00 15.13 13.91
CA LEU A 36 -3.10 15.53 15.31
C LEU A 36 -3.21 17.05 15.49
N SER A 37 -2.80 17.85 14.50
CA SER A 37 -2.79 19.32 14.57
C SER A 37 -3.64 19.98 13.49
N ASP A 38 -3.74 19.39 12.30
CA ASP A 38 -4.53 19.86 11.18
C ASP A 38 -5.09 18.66 10.39
N TYR A 39 -6.26 18.18 10.84
CA TYR A 39 -6.94 17.03 10.24
C TYR A 39 -7.21 17.23 8.75
N ARG A 40 -7.63 18.43 8.34
CA ARG A 40 -7.97 18.73 6.94
C ARG A 40 -6.74 18.59 6.05
N ARG A 41 -5.60 19.18 6.44
CA ARG A 41 -4.36 19.04 5.66
C ARG A 41 -3.85 17.60 5.66
N ALA A 42 -4.05 16.84 6.73
CA ALA A 42 -3.70 15.42 6.76
C ALA A 42 -4.53 14.61 5.75
N THR A 43 -5.85 14.85 5.67
CA THR A 43 -6.71 14.24 4.66
C THR A 43 -6.27 14.62 3.25
N ASP A 44 -5.97 15.90 2.99
CA ASP A 44 -5.49 16.34 1.67
C ASP A 44 -4.16 15.67 1.29
N ARG A 45 -3.26 15.49 2.26
CA ARG A 45 -1.99 14.78 2.04
C ARG A 45 -2.20 13.30 1.77
N TYR A 46 -3.07 12.65 2.55
CA TYR A 46 -3.46 11.26 2.30
C TYR A 46 -4.02 11.07 0.89
N ARG A 47 -4.90 11.96 0.43
CA ARG A 47 -5.50 11.87 -0.91
C ARG A 47 -4.46 11.90 -2.02
N ARG A 48 -3.44 12.76 -1.89
CA ARG A 48 -2.32 12.80 -2.86
C ARG A 48 -1.52 11.51 -2.85
N LEU A 49 -1.14 11.02 -1.67
CA LEU A 49 -0.41 9.75 -1.53
C LEU A 49 -1.20 8.57 -2.09
N ALA A 50 -2.51 8.55 -1.86
CA ALA A 50 -3.40 7.51 -2.35
C ALA A 50 -3.56 7.55 -3.86
N ALA A 51 -3.72 8.74 -4.46
CA ALA A 51 -3.74 8.90 -5.91
C ALA A 51 -2.43 8.43 -6.56
N GLU A 52 -1.27 8.90 -6.04
CA GLU A 52 0.04 8.49 -6.54
C GLU A 52 0.29 6.98 -6.42
N ALA A 53 -0.18 6.35 -5.35
CA ALA A 53 -0.06 4.90 -5.20
C ALA A 53 -0.97 4.16 -6.17
N LEU A 54 -2.24 4.54 -6.29
CA LEU A 54 -3.23 3.84 -7.13
C LEU A 54 -2.95 4.00 -8.63
N ASP A 55 -2.16 5.00 -9.02
CA ASP A 55 -1.70 5.20 -10.39
C ASP A 55 -0.37 4.48 -10.71
N SER A 56 0.20 3.75 -9.74
CA SER A 56 1.42 2.97 -9.96
C SER A 56 1.19 1.75 -10.87
N ASP A 57 2.13 1.52 -11.79
CA ASP A 57 2.15 0.42 -12.76
C ASP A 57 2.01 -0.99 -12.12
N CYS A 58 2.27 -1.11 -10.81
CA CYS A 58 2.14 -2.37 -10.09
C CYS A 58 0.69 -2.90 -10.09
N PHE A 59 -0.31 -2.02 -10.26
CA PHE A 59 -1.72 -2.38 -10.28
C PHE A 59 -2.27 -2.69 -11.68
N GLU A 60 -1.55 -2.35 -12.75
CA GLU A 60 -1.95 -2.72 -14.13
C GLU A 60 -2.06 -4.23 -14.33
N ARG A 61 -1.35 -5.02 -13.50
CA ARG A 61 -1.36 -6.48 -13.54
C ARG A 61 -2.58 -7.11 -12.87
N LEU A 62 -3.47 -6.33 -12.26
CA LEU A 62 -4.70 -6.78 -11.59
C LEU A 62 -5.96 -6.49 -12.42
N THR A 63 -6.08 -7.12 -13.59
CA THR A 63 -7.32 -7.00 -14.41
C THR A 63 -8.58 -7.45 -13.65
N SER A 64 -8.44 -8.37 -12.69
CA SER A 64 -9.55 -8.84 -11.84
C SER A 64 -10.00 -7.86 -10.73
N CYS A 65 -9.32 -6.71 -10.58
CA CYS A 65 -9.65 -5.70 -9.58
C CYS A 65 -9.95 -4.33 -10.18
N GLU A 66 -10.20 -4.22 -11.49
CA GLU A 66 -10.47 -2.94 -12.15
C GLU A 66 -11.66 -2.19 -11.54
N ASP A 67 -12.77 -2.88 -11.26
CA ASP A 67 -13.94 -2.26 -10.63
C ASP A 67 -13.62 -1.75 -9.21
N LEU A 68 -12.92 -2.55 -8.42
CA LEU A 68 -12.49 -2.19 -7.06
C LEU A 68 -11.50 -1.02 -7.06
N MET A 69 -10.57 -1.00 -8.01
CA MET A 69 -9.63 0.11 -8.20
C MET A 69 -10.34 1.39 -8.63
N ARG A 70 -11.33 1.28 -9.51
CA ARG A 70 -12.15 2.43 -9.93
C ARG A 70 -12.92 3.01 -8.74
N GLU A 71 -13.53 2.15 -7.93
CA GLU A 71 -14.23 2.55 -6.70
C GLU A 71 -13.28 3.24 -5.71
N LEU A 72 -12.10 2.65 -5.48
CA LEU A 72 -11.09 3.25 -4.61
C LEU A 72 -10.58 4.59 -5.11
N ARG A 73 -10.31 4.73 -6.41
CA ARG A 73 -9.92 6.02 -7.01
C ARG A 73 -11.01 7.07 -6.83
N ALA A 74 -12.27 6.69 -7.01
CA ALA A 74 -13.41 7.59 -6.79
C ALA A 74 -13.52 7.99 -5.31
N ALA A 75 -13.40 7.05 -4.38
CA ALA A 75 -13.45 7.29 -2.94
C ALA A 75 -12.32 8.24 -2.49
N VAL A 76 -11.07 7.97 -2.90
CA VAL A 76 -9.91 8.83 -2.65
C VAL A 76 -10.10 10.23 -3.22
N THR A 77 -10.69 10.35 -4.42
CA THR A 77 -10.96 11.64 -5.06
C THR A 77 -12.11 12.39 -4.40
N SER A 78 -13.08 11.70 -3.80
CA SER A 78 -14.16 12.34 -3.05
C SER A 78 -13.69 12.86 -1.69
N GLY A 79 -12.58 12.33 -1.16
CA GLY A 79 -12.05 12.66 0.16
C GLY A 79 -12.79 12.01 1.33
N TYR A 80 -13.74 11.11 1.03
CA TYR A 80 -14.40 10.28 2.04
C TYR A 80 -13.52 9.07 2.37
N ILE A 81 -12.92 9.11 3.55
CA ILE A 81 -12.27 7.96 4.19
C ILE A 81 -13.28 7.42 5.19
N ASP A 82 -14.18 6.55 4.72
CA ASP A 82 -15.14 5.84 5.55
C ASP A 82 -14.77 4.36 5.65
N SER A 83 -15.56 3.60 6.42
CA SER A 83 -15.34 2.16 6.59
C SER A 83 -15.37 1.42 5.26
N ALA A 84 -16.24 1.81 4.32
CA ALA A 84 -16.33 1.18 3.01
C ALA A 84 -15.04 1.36 2.19
N CYS A 85 -14.44 2.54 2.23
CA CYS A 85 -13.15 2.82 1.60
C CYS A 85 -12.02 1.98 2.21
N ILE A 86 -11.97 1.89 3.55
CA ILE A 86 -11.00 1.07 4.29
C ILE A 86 -11.16 -0.42 3.93
N ASP A 87 -12.39 -0.94 3.95
CA ASP A 87 -12.70 -2.32 3.59
C ASP A 87 -12.29 -2.63 2.14
N ALA A 88 -12.58 -1.71 1.21
CA ALA A 88 -12.19 -1.86 -0.19
C ALA A 88 -10.66 -1.92 -0.37
N MET A 89 -9.91 -1.07 0.36
CA MET A 89 -8.44 -1.10 0.36
C MET A 89 -7.91 -2.41 0.95
N GLU A 90 -8.51 -2.93 2.00
CA GLU A 90 -8.13 -4.20 2.61
C GLU A 90 -8.38 -5.39 1.68
N ILE A 91 -9.52 -5.40 0.98
CA ILE A 91 -9.83 -6.40 -0.04
C ILE A 91 -8.79 -6.34 -1.17
N LEU A 92 -8.48 -5.13 -1.66
CA LEU A 92 -7.49 -4.95 -2.74
C LEU A 92 -6.11 -5.45 -2.30
N ARG A 93 -5.65 -5.05 -1.10
CA ARG A 93 -4.37 -5.52 -0.51
C ARG A 93 -4.32 -7.03 -0.44
N THR A 94 -5.39 -7.66 0.06
CA THR A 94 -5.46 -9.11 0.23
C THR A 94 -5.39 -9.83 -1.11
N LYS A 95 -6.20 -9.42 -2.09
CA LYS A 95 -6.19 -9.98 -3.45
C LYS A 95 -4.83 -9.79 -4.13
N TYR A 96 -4.24 -8.60 -4.02
CA TYR A 96 -2.93 -8.32 -4.59
C TYR A 96 -1.83 -9.23 -4.03
N ILE A 97 -1.79 -9.38 -2.70
CA ILE A 97 -0.79 -10.26 -2.05
C ILE A 97 -0.98 -11.71 -2.49
N GLN A 98 -2.21 -12.21 -2.48
CA GLN A 98 -2.51 -13.62 -2.76
C GLN A 98 -2.35 -13.98 -4.24
N SER A 99 -2.83 -13.12 -5.15
CA SER A 99 -2.89 -13.42 -6.58
C SER A 99 -1.69 -12.92 -7.37
N VAL A 100 -0.92 -11.95 -6.85
CA VAL A 100 0.21 -11.34 -7.58
C VAL A 100 1.53 -11.55 -6.85
N LEU A 101 1.67 -11.03 -5.64
CA LEU A 101 2.96 -11.00 -4.94
C LEU A 101 3.42 -12.40 -4.51
N GLN A 102 2.57 -13.19 -3.83
CA GLN A 102 2.93 -14.52 -3.36
C GLN A 102 3.33 -15.47 -4.51
N PRO A 103 2.58 -15.56 -5.64
CA PRO A 103 2.99 -16.37 -6.78
C PRO A 103 4.34 -15.92 -7.38
N ALA A 104 4.56 -14.61 -7.51
CA ALA A 104 5.81 -14.07 -8.06
C ALA A 104 7.02 -14.41 -7.16
N VAL A 105 6.90 -14.25 -5.85
CA VAL A 105 7.94 -14.61 -4.88
C VAL A 105 8.22 -16.12 -4.93
N ARG A 106 7.17 -16.96 -4.96
CA ARG A 106 7.34 -18.41 -5.09
C ARG A 106 8.07 -18.79 -6.37
N LYS A 107 7.79 -18.12 -7.49
CA LYS A 107 8.48 -18.35 -8.77
C LYS A 107 9.95 -17.93 -8.69
N TYR A 108 10.26 -16.78 -8.12
CA TYR A 108 11.63 -16.30 -7.93
C TYR A 108 12.46 -17.20 -7.02
N LEU A 109 11.87 -17.76 -5.97
CA LEU A 109 12.55 -18.71 -5.10
C LEU A 109 12.82 -20.07 -5.76
N ARG A 110 12.02 -20.43 -6.78
CA ARG A 110 12.13 -21.70 -7.51
C ARG A 110 12.90 -21.61 -8.83
N SER A 111 13.14 -20.41 -9.35
CA SER A 111 13.76 -20.20 -10.65
C SER A 111 14.69 -18.98 -10.64
N GLU A 112 15.81 -19.07 -11.34
CA GLU A 112 16.77 -17.96 -11.45
C GLU A 112 16.28 -16.83 -12.40
N SER A 113 15.17 -17.01 -13.12
CA SER A 113 14.78 -16.15 -14.23
C SER A 113 13.88 -14.97 -13.90
N ALA A 114 13.32 -14.87 -12.69
CA ALA A 114 12.52 -13.70 -12.32
C ALA A 114 13.42 -12.53 -11.89
N SER A 115 13.24 -11.36 -12.51
CA SER A 115 14.02 -10.16 -12.23
C SER A 115 13.73 -9.64 -10.82
N ILE A 116 14.79 -9.35 -10.06
CA ILE A 116 14.70 -8.66 -8.76
C ILE A 116 13.92 -7.35 -8.89
N ARG A 117 14.11 -6.63 -10.01
CA ARG A 117 13.42 -5.35 -10.27
C ARG A 117 11.91 -5.51 -10.39
N ASP A 118 11.45 -6.58 -11.03
CA ASP A 118 10.02 -6.86 -11.14
C ASP A 118 9.42 -7.15 -9.77
N LEU A 119 10.12 -7.94 -8.95
CA LEU A 119 9.69 -8.20 -7.58
C LEU A 119 9.69 -6.95 -6.71
N MET A 120 10.70 -6.09 -6.83
CA MET A 120 10.73 -4.82 -6.11
C MET A 120 9.50 -3.96 -6.43
N THR A 121 9.12 -3.90 -7.70
CA THR A 121 7.90 -3.19 -8.15
C THR A 121 6.65 -3.81 -7.53
N LEU A 122 6.58 -5.14 -7.46
CA LEU A 122 5.45 -5.82 -6.85
C LEU A 122 5.37 -5.57 -5.33
N TYR A 123 6.51 -5.60 -4.64
CA TYR A 123 6.58 -5.28 -3.22
C TYR A 123 6.23 -3.82 -2.93
N ASP A 124 6.65 -2.88 -3.79
CA ASP A 124 6.30 -1.47 -3.66
C ASP A 124 4.78 -1.27 -3.66
N GLY A 125 4.06 -1.92 -4.57
CA GLY A 125 2.59 -1.90 -4.59
C GLY A 125 1.96 -2.41 -3.28
N ALA A 126 2.46 -3.52 -2.74
CA ALA A 126 1.96 -4.07 -1.47
C ALA A 126 2.24 -3.14 -0.28
N ILE A 127 3.44 -2.56 -0.22
CA ILE A 127 3.83 -1.63 0.84
C ILE A 127 2.97 -0.37 0.76
N ARG A 128 2.80 0.21 -0.43
CA ARG A 128 1.97 1.41 -0.61
C ARG A 128 0.54 1.19 -0.15
N LEU A 129 -0.10 0.10 -0.56
CA LEU A 129 -1.45 -0.23 -0.11
C LEU A 129 -1.52 -0.42 1.41
N GLY A 130 -0.57 -1.18 1.98
CA GLY A 130 -0.53 -1.44 3.41
C GLY A 130 -0.38 -0.15 4.23
N SER A 131 0.52 0.74 3.80
CA SER A 131 0.77 2.00 4.50
C SER A 131 -0.34 3.01 4.32
N LEU A 132 -1.01 3.05 3.16
CA LEU A 132 -2.19 3.91 2.97
C LEU A 132 -3.37 3.46 3.83
N LEU A 133 -3.62 2.16 3.89
CA LEU A 133 -4.66 1.61 4.76
C LEU A 133 -4.41 2.00 6.22
N ASP A 134 -3.17 1.87 6.69
CA ASP A 134 -2.76 2.26 8.04
C ASP A 134 -2.92 3.78 8.30
N VAL A 135 -2.72 4.65 7.29
CA VAL A 135 -3.04 6.08 7.41
C VAL A 135 -4.56 6.31 7.44
N ALA A 136 -5.32 5.63 6.60
CA ALA A 136 -6.77 5.76 6.52
C ALA A 136 -7.46 5.36 7.84
N GLU A 137 -7.06 4.22 8.41
CA GLU A 137 -7.52 3.77 9.73
C GLU A 137 -7.20 4.79 10.82
N PHE A 138 -5.98 5.34 10.81
CA PHE A 138 -5.58 6.36 11.77
C PHE A 138 -6.44 7.63 11.65
N LEU A 139 -6.66 8.12 10.42
CA LEU A 139 -7.51 9.29 10.17
C LEU A 139 -8.96 9.05 10.58
N SER A 140 -9.49 7.84 10.40
CA SER A 140 -10.83 7.49 10.88
C SER A 140 -10.91 7.62 12.41
N ARG A 141 -9.93 7.04 13.13
CA ARG A 141 -9.92 7.07 14.61
C ARG A 141 -9.77 8.48 15.18
N VAL A 142 -8.93 9.33 14.57
CA VAL A 142 -8.76 10.73 15.00
C VAL A 142 -10.07 11.52 14.82
N LYS A 143 -10.78 11.29 13.71
CA LYS A 143 -12.08 11.92 13.47
C LYS A 143 -13.09 11.53 14.54
N ASP A 144 -13.21 10.24 14.84
CA ASP A 144 -14.16 9.75 15.86
C ASP A 144 -13.85 10.31 17.25
N TYR A 145 -12.57 10.43 17.60
CA TYR A 145 -12.13 11.05 18.87
C TYR A 145 -12.51 12.54 18.95
N SER A 146 -12.34 13.29 17.85
CA SER A 146 -12.69 14.71 17.80
C SER A 146 -14.21 14.96 17.93
N VAL A 147 -15.04 14.04 17.43
CA VAL A 147 -16.50 14.12 17.51
C VAL A 147 -17.01 13.71 18.90
N GLY A 148 -16.38 12.73 19.55
CA GLY A 148 -16.75 12.29 20.91
C GLY A 148 -16.26 13.19 22.05
N SER A 149 -15.42 14.20 21.76
CA SER A 149 -14.88 15.16 22.73
C SER A 149 -15.60 16.52 22.72
N SER A 150 -16.68 16.65 21.94
CA SER A 150 -17.54 17.84 21.82
C SER A 150 -18.85 17.64 22.58
#